data_AF-A0A8J6WGL7-F1
#
_entry.id   AF-A0A8J6WGL7-F1
#
_cell.length_a   1.000
_cell.length_b   1.000
_cell.length_c   1.000
_cell.angle_alpha   90.00
_cell.angle_beta   90.00
_cell.angle_gamma   90.00
#
_symmetry.space_group_name_H-M   'P 1'
#
loop_
_entity.id
_entity.type
_entity.pdbx_description
1 polymer ?
#
loop_
_entity_poly.entity_id
_entity_poly.type
_entity_poly.pdbx_seq_one_letter_code
_entity_poly.pdbx_strand_id
1 'polypeptide(L)'
;MTIDAIGELNNKWGVCGFTGALYALHENRPTLEQNRLSSAAPTKTRMIAEIKSFLRQLQADRRTEMLNEIETFTKTFPNYEDFTITNYIKRINDAVKVTDGNFGDFSIAMPPDAVVAYLNYIGFPNAKRLPLSADSLSKNELVLGLSRGTSETVRHYIYRKGTTIYSWGQQFDNMTQLNSWVQSKGILRYNDAPCLAISPRG
;
A
#
# COMPACT_ATOMS: atom_id res chain seq x y z
N MET A 1 7.66 11.54 4.48
CA MET A 1 6.25 11.98 4.31
C MET A 1 5.56 11.74 5.64
N THR A 2 4.68 12.61 6.16
CA THR A 2 4.07 12.29 7.48
C THR A 2 3.12 11.11 7.38
N ILE A 3 2.94 10.36 8.48
CA ILE A 3 1.97 9.25 8.59
C ILE A 3 0.57 9.69 8.16
N ASP A 4 0.14 10.87 8.62
CA ASP A 4 -1.16 11.46 8.30
C ASP A 4 -1.32 11.66 6.80
N ALA A 5 -0.28 12.18 6.15
CA ALA A 5 -0.31 12.43 4.72
C ALA A 5 -0.32 11.14 3.89
N ILE A 6 0.41 10.09 4.34
CA ILE A 6 0.32 8.74 3.75
C ILE A 6 -1.13 8.22 3.87
N GLY A 7 -1.75 8.42 5.03
CA GLY A 7 -3.12 8.01 5.30
C GLY A 7 -4.19 8.69 4.46
N GLU A 8 -4.09 10.01 4.34
CA GLU A 8 -5.01 10.83 3.57
C GLU A 8 -5.02 10.40 2.10
N LEU A 9 -3.83 10.11 1.55
CA LEU A 9 -3.70 9.62 0.18
C LEU A 9 -4.28 8.24 -0.01
N ASN A 10 -4.08 7.33 0.96
CA ASN A 10 -4.76 6.05 0.93
C ASN A 10 -6.27 6.29 0.88
N ASN A 11 -6.82 7.14 1.76
CA ASN A 11 -8.27 7.41 1.85
C ASN A 11 -8.87 7.90 0.54
N LYS A 12 -8.10 8.68 -0.23
CA LYS A 12 -8.57 9.24 -1.50
C LYS A 12 -8.36 8.33 -2.70
N TRP A 13 -7.29 7.52 -2.69
CA TRP A 13 -6.84 6.78 -3.87
C TRP A 13 -6.71 5.27 -3.64
N GLY A 14 -7.11 4.70 -2.52
CA GLY A 14 -7.05 3.24 -2.30
C GLY A 14 -5.66 2.58 -2.52
N VAL A 15 -4.56 3.31 -2.32
CA VAL A 15 -3.18 2.85 -2.57
C VAL A 15 -2.59 2.06 -1.39
N CYS A 16 -3.43 1.25 -0.73
CA CYS A 16 -3.16 0.68 0.59
C CYS A 16 -1.90 -0.18 0.65
N GLY A 17 -1.57 -0.92 -0.41
CA GLY A 17 -0.35 -1.73 -0.49
C GLY A 17 0.93 -0.90 -0.41
N PHE A 18 0.96 0.25 -1.09
CA PHE A 18 2.06 1.22 -0.97
C PHE A 18 2.12 1.81 0.42
N THR A 19 0.97 2.21 0.99
CA THR A 19 0.95 2.85 2.31
C THR A 19 1.36 1.91 3.44
N GLY A 20 0.96 0.64 3.40
CA GLY A 20 1.38 -0.37 4.38
C GLY A 20 2.90 -0.54 4.37
N ALA A 21 3.51 -0.60 3.19
CA ALA A 21 4.97 -0.67 3.06
C ALA A 21 5.67 0.63 3.49
N LEU A 22 5.08 1.79 3.21
CA LEU A 22 5.63 3.09 3.64
C LEU A 22 5.53 3.29 5.16
N TYR A 23 4.49 2.79 5.82
CA TYR A 23 4.44 2.75 7.29
C TYR A 23 5.55 1.86 7.86
N ALA A 24 5.80 0.70 7.24
CA ALA A 24 6.94 -0.14 7.63
C ALA A 24 8.27 0.61 7.46
N LEU A 25 8.44 1.38 6.37
CA LEU A 25 9.64 2.18 6.14
C LEU A 25 9.81 3.28 7.20
N HIS A 26 8.75 4.03 7.48
CA HIS A 26 8.73 5.09 8.50
C HIS A 26 9.17 4.57 9.87
N GLU A 27 8.60 3.44 10.28
CA GLU A 27 8.79 2.88 11.61
C GLU A 27 10.12 2.16 11.83
N ASN A 28 10.75 1.67 10.77
CA ASN A 28 11.94 0.82 10.88
C ASN A 28 13.19 1.46 10.30
N ARG A 29 13.06 2.41 9.38
CA ARG A 29 14.16 3.02 8.65
C ARG A 29 13.91 4.51 8.40
N PRO A 30 13.69 5.33 9.44
CA PRO A 30 13.29 6.73 9.31
C PRO A 30 14.29 7.57 8.50
N THR A 31 15.60 7.31 8.61
CA THR A 31 16.61 7.99 7.79
C THR A 31 16.50 7.66 6.31
N LEU A 32 16.23 6.39 5.97
CA LEU A 32 16.02 5.98 4.58
C LEU A 32 14.72 6.57 4.02
N GLU A 33 13.67 6.56 4.82
CA GLU A 33 12.40 7.21 4.49
C GLU A 33 12.60 8.70 4.21
N GLN A 34 13.31 9.40 5.09
CA GLN A 34 13.63 10.81 4.93
C GLN A 34 14.42 11.03 3.64
N ASN A 35 15.48 10.28 3.37
CA ASN A 35 16.25 10.43 2.13
C ASN A 35 15.41 10.18 0.87
N ARG A 36 14.52 9.19 0.91
CA ARG A 36 13.69 8.81 -0.24
C ARG A 36 12.52 9.75 -0.49
N LEU A 37 11.90 10.27 0.56
CA LEU A 37 10.67 11.07 0.50
C LEU A 37 10.91 12.56 0.86
N SER A 38 12.16 12.96 1.10
CA SER A 38 12.58 14.35 1.23
C SER A 38 12.52 15.02 -0.13
N SER A 39 11.45 15.79 -0.32
CA SER A 39 11.30 16.65 -1.47
C SER A 39 10.41 17.80 -1.06
N ALA A 40 10.69 18.99 -1.60
CA ALA A 40 9.81 20.14 -1.47
C ALA A 40 8.49 19.96 -2.25
N ALA A 41 8.39 18.92 -3.08
CA ALA A 41 7.18 18.63 -3.84
C ALA A 41 5.97 18.32 -2.92
N PRO A 42 4.75 18.69 -3.35
CA PRO A 42 3.53 18.33 -2.63
C PRO A 42 3.42 16.82 -2.36
N THR A 43 2.81 16.43 -1.23
CA THR A 43 2.64 15.03 -0.81
C THR A 43 2.00 14.16 -1.90
N LYS A 44 0.95 14.66 -2.56
CA LYS A 44 0.29 13.99 -3.70
C LYS A 44 1.28 13.68 -4.82
N THR A 45 2.08 14.68 -5.22
CA THR A 45 3.12 14.53 -6.25
C THR A 45 4.17 13.51 -5.85
N ARG A 46 4.61 13.51 -4.59
CA ARG A 46 5.59 12.53 -4.07
C ARG A 46 5.06 11.11 -4.15
N MET A 47 3.80 10.87 -3.78
CA MET A 47 3.21 9.52 -3.85
C MET A 47 3.08 9.01 -5.29
N ILE A 48 2.53 9.81 -6.20
CA ILE A 48 2.41 9.36 -7.61
C ILE A 48 3.79 9.20 -8.27
N ALA A 49 4.79 10.00 -7.88
CA ALA A 49 6.16 9.83 -8.33
C ALA A 49 6.78 8.53 -7.79
N GLU A 50 6.53 8.18 -6.53
CA GLU A 50 6.98 6.93 -5.92
C GLU A 50 6.36 5.72 -6.63
N ILE A 51 5.04 5.71 -6.81
CA ILE A 51 4.32 4.64 -7.51
C ILE A 51 4.84 4.52 -8.96
N LYS A 52 4.93 5.64 -9.68
CA LYS A 52 5.45 5.64 -11.06
C LYS A 52 6.87 5.10 -11.12
N SER A 53 7.75 5.47 -10.19
CA SER A 53 9.14 5.02 -10.16
C SER A 53 9.22 3.51 -9.96
N PHE A 54 8.43 2.96 -9.03
CA PHE A 54 8.33 1.50 -8.85
C PHE A 54 7.84 0.78 -10.12
N LEU A 55 6.77 1.26 -10.74
CA LEU A 55 6.24 0.65 -11.96
C LEU A 55 7.22 0.73 -13.14
N ARG A 56 7.95 1.85 -13.26
CA ARG A 56 9.02 2.01 -14.26
C ARG A 56 10.20 1.08 -13.99
N GLN A 57 10.55 0.86 -12.72
CA GLN A 57 11.58 -0.11 -12.34
C GLN A 57 11.16 -1.53 -12.77
N LEU A 58 9.93 -1.95 -12.47
CA LEU A 58 9.41 -3.25 -12.92
C LEU A 58 9.46 -3.40 -14.45
N GLN A 59 9.15 -2.34 -15.20
CA GLN A 59 9.28 -2.33 -16.66
C GLN A 59 10.73 -2.48 -17.12
N ALA A 60 11.65 -1.74 -16.51
CA ALA A 60 13.08 -1.80 -16.83
C ALA A 60 13.67 -3.20 -16.54
N ASP A 61 13.26 -3.80 -15.44
CA ASP A 61 13.65 -5.15 -15.02
C ASP A 61 12.92 -6.27 -15.78
N ARG A 62 12.07 -5.92 -16.75
CA ARG A 62 11.26 -6.87 -17.54
C ARG A 62 10.40 -7.80 -16.69
N ARG A 63 9.89 -7.31 -15.57
CA ARG A 63 8.99 -8.04 -14.65
C ARG A 63 7.55 -8.05 -15.19
N THR A 64 7.38 -8.48 -16.44
CA THR A 64 6.11 -8.40 -17.19
C THR A 64 4.97 -9.17 -16.51
N GLU A 65 5.25 -10.34 -15.94
CA GLU A 65 4.26 -11.13 -15.20
C GLU A 65 3.68 -10.35 -14.02
N MET A 66 4.53 -9.73 -13.20
CA MET A 66 4.10 -8.92 -12.05
C MET A 66 3.32 -7.67 -12.48
N LEU A 67 3.71 -7.04 -13.59
CA LEU A 67 2.94 -5.92 -14.15
C LEU A 67 1.53 -6.38 -14.55
N ASN A 68 1.42 -7.54 -15.21
CA ASN A 68 0.12 -8.12 -15.60
C ASN A 68 -0.73 -8.52 -14.38
N GLU A 69 -0.11 -9.02 -13.31
CA GLU A 69 -0.81 -9.32 -12.06
C GLU A 69 -1.36 -8.06 -11.40
N ILE A 70 -0.59 -6.95 -11.38
CA ILE A 70 -1.06 -5.66 -10.86
C ILE A 70 -2.26 -5.16 -11.68
N GLU A 71 -2.20 -5.24 -13.02
CA GLU A 71 -3.33 -4.87 -13.88
C GLU A 71 -4.54 -5.74 -13.61
N THR A 72 -4.38 -7.07 -13.64
CA THR A 72 -5.44 -8.04 -13.40
C THR A 72 -6.11 -7.82 -12.05
N PHE A 73 -5.31 -7.63 -11.00
CA PHE A 73 -5.82 -7.40 -9.66
C PHE A 73 -6.56 -6.07 -9.55
N THR A 74 -6.03 -5.00 -10.13
CA THR A 74 -6.69 -3.68 -10.13
C THR A 74 -8.03 -3.72 -10.86
N LYS A 75 -8.12 -4.46 -11.97
CA LYS A 75 -9.37 -4.67 -12.72
C LYS A 75 -10.46 -5.41 -11.95
N THR A 76 -10.14 -6.06 -10.82
CA THR A 76 -11.15 -6.69 -9.95
C THR A 76 -11.93 -5.69 -9.10
N PHE A 77 -11.56 -4.41 -9.11
CA PHE A 77 -12.24 -3.34 -8.40
C PHE A 77 -13.20 -2.60 -9.34
N PRO A 78 -14.39 -2.19 -8.86
CA PRO A 78 -15.38 -1.51 -9.70
C PRO A 78 -14.84 -0.22 -10.34
N ASN A 79 -15.14 -0.01 -11.63
CA ASN A 79 -14.70 1.14 -12.44
C ASN A 79 -13.22 1.11 -12.90
N TYR A 80 -12.55 -0.02 -12.77
CA TYR A 80 -11.15 -0.21 -13.18
C TYR A 80 -10.97 -1.26 -14.27
N GLU A 81 -12.04 -1.67 -14.95
CA GLU A 81 -12.06 -2.77 -15.93
C GLU A 81 -11.06 -2.54 -17.09
N ASP A 82 -10.89 -1.28 -17.50
CA ASP A 82 -9.98 -0.86 -18.57
C ASP A 82 -8.60 -0.41 -18.07
N PHE A 83 -8.28 -0.66 -16.79
CA PHE A 83 -7.00 -0.25 -16.21
C PHE A 83 -5.82 -0.88 -16.94
N THR A 84 -4.81 -0.09 -17.28
CA THR A 84 -3.48 -0.60 -17.67
C THR A 84 -2.41 0.24 -16.99
N ILE A 85 -1.26 -0.35 -16.70
CA ILE A 85 -0.09 0.35 -16.17
C ILE A 85 0.34 1.46 -17.14
N THR A 86 0.25 1.21 -18.44
CA THR A 86 0.57 2.20 -19.48
C THR A 86 -0.34 3.43 -19.37
N ASN A 87 -1.66 3.24 -19.31
CA ASN A 87 -2.63 4.34 -19.18
C ASN A 87 -2.48 5.06 -17.83
N TYR A 88 -2.20 4.29 -16.77
CA TYR A 88 -1.97 4.83 -15.44
C TYR A 88 -0.72 5.72 -15.38
N ILE A 89 0.41 5.28 -15.92
CA ILE A 89 1.63 6.10 -16.01
C ILE A 89 1.40 7.33 -16.89
N LYS A 90 0.67 7.19 -18.00
CA LYS A 90 0.31 8.33 -18.84
C LYS A 90 -0.49 9.38 -18.06
N ARG A 91 -1.51 8.96 -17.30
CA ARG A 91 -2.28 9.84 -16.41
C ARG A 91 -1.40 10.58 -15.41
N ILE A 92 -0.44 9.88 -14.80
CA ILE A 92 0.53 10.53 -13.89
C ILE A 92 1.34 11.59 -14.63
N ASN A 93 1.87 11.27 -15.81
CA ASN A 93 2.65 12.21 -16.63
C ASN A 93 1.86 13.45 -17.05
N ASP A 94 0.55 13.28 -17.29
CA ASP A 94 -0.32 14.39 -17.68
C ASP A 94 -0.70 15.24 -16.47
N ALA A 95 -1.00 14.63 -15.31
CA ALA A 95 -1.34 15.35 -14.09
C ALA A 95 -0.20 16.19 -13.52
N VAL A 96 1.05 15.75 -13.62
CA VAL A 96 2.20 16.56 -13.16
C VAL A 96 2.46 17.80 -14.02
N LYS A 97 1.82 17.93 -15.19
CA LYS A 97 1.88 19.13 -16.03
C LYS A 97 0.84 20.17 -15.64
N VAL A 98 -0.19 19.79 -14.89
CA VAL A 98 -1.27 20.69 -14.46
C VAL A 98 -0.87 21.34 -13.13
N THR A 99 -0.83 22.67 -13.10
CA THR A 99 -0.34 23.48 -11.97
C THR A 99 -1.39 23.77 -10.90
N ASP A 100 -2.66 23.44 -11.14
CA ASP A 100 -3.77 23.72 -10.21
C ASP A 100 -3.85 22.73 -9.04
N GLY A 101 -3.02 21.68 -9.03
CA GLY A 101 -2.99 20.68 -7.96
C GLY A 101 -4.23 19.79 -7.89
N ASN A 102 -5.10 19.82 -8.90
CA ASN A 102 -6.30 19.00 -8.97
C ASN A 102 -5.96 17.62 -9.54
N PHE A 103 -5.31 16.81 -8.72
CA PHE A 103 -5.04 15.42 -9.02
C PHE A 103 -6.36 14.63 -9.02
N GLY A 104 -6.67 14.00 -10.15
CA GLY A 104 -7.78 13.06 -10.27
C GLY A 104 -7.58 11.78 -9.46
N ASP A 105 -8.32 10.74 -9.81
CA ASP A 105 -8.17 9.41 -9.23
C ASP A 105 -6.80 8.82 -9.61
N PHE A 106 -6.04 8.33 -8.62
CA PHE A 106 -4.77 7.63 -8.80
C PHE A 106 -4.76 6.29 -8.08
N SER A 107 -5.92 5.63 -8.02
CA SER A 107 -6.00 4.32 -7.40
C SER A 107 -5.33 3.24 -8.21
N ILE A 108 -4.70 2.33 -7.47
CA ILE A 108 -4.03 1.14 -7.97
C ILE A 108 -4.01 0.10 -6.85
N ALA A 109 -4.46 -1.11 -7.16
CA ALA A 109 -4.44 -2.22 -6.21
C ALA A 109 -3.17 -3.04 -6.40
N MET A 110 -2.55 -3.46 -5.30
CA MET A 110 -1.35 -4.29 -5.33
C MET A 110 -1.67 -5.73 -4.92
N PRO A 111 -1.36 -6.74 -5.75
CA PRO A 111 -1.37 -8.12 -5.30
C PRO A 111 -0.26 -8.36 -4.26
N PRO A 112 -0.36 -9.43 -3.47
CA PRO A 112 0.59 -9.72 -2.38
C PRO A 112 2.06 -9.67 -2.78
N ASP A 113 2.40 -10.29 -3.92
CA ASP A 113 3.79 -10.39 -4.37
C ASP A 113 4.33 -9.07 -4.92
N ALA A 114 3.44 -8.19 -5.41
CA ALA A 114 3.83 -6.81 -5.72
C ALA A 114 4.14 -6.00 -4.45
N VAL A 115 3.42 -6.22 -3.34
CA VAL A 115 3.73 -5.56 -2.06
C VAL A 115 5.10 -6.01 -1.54
N VAL A 116 5.41 -7.31 -1.65
CA VAL A 116 6.75 -7.84 -1.36
C VAL A 116 7.81 -7.19 -2.25
N ALA A 117 7.58 -7.11 -3.57
CA ALA A 117 8.51 -6.48 -4.48
C ALA A 117 8.74 -4.99 -4.17
N TYR A 118 7.68 -4.27 -3.80
CA TYR A 118 7.79 -2.87 -3.40
C TYR A 118 8.54 -2.70 -2.09
N LEU A 119 8.29 -3.54 -1.07
CA LEU A 119 9.09 -3.57 0.15
C LEU A 119 10.58 -3.76 -0.14
N ASN A 120 10.92 -4.73 -0.99
CA ASN A 120 12.30 -4.94 -1.44
C ASN A 120 12.88 -3.68 -2.11
N TYR A 121 12.13 -3.08 -3.03
CA TYR A 121 12.50 -1.85 -3.75
C TYR A 121 12.75 -0.64 -2.85
N ILE A 122 12.00 -0.50 -1.75
CA ILE A 122 12.17 0.61 -0.80
C ILE A 122 13.17 0.31 0.33
N GLY A 123 13.84 -0.84 0.29
CA GLY A 123 14.96 -1.15 1.16
C GLY A 123 14.75 -2.28 2.15
N PHE A 124 13.75 -3.14 1.96
CA PHE A 124 13.53 -4.33 2.78
C PHE A 124 13.86 -5.61 1.99
N PRO A 125 15.15 -5.93 1.73
CA PRO A 125 15.58 -6.94 0.74
C PRO A 125 15.21 -8.39 1.10
N ASN A 126 14.76 -8.64 2.33
CA ASN A 126 14.33 -9.96 2.80
C ASN A 126 12.81 -10.04 2.96
N ALA A 127 12.06 -9.09 2.40
CA ALA A 127 10.62 -9.09 2.50
C ALA A 127 10.04 -10.35 1.85
N LYS A 128 9.09 -11.01 2.54
CA LYS A 128 8.48 -12.25 2.04
C LYS A 128 7.08 -12.48 2.61
N ARG A 129 6.28 -13.25 1.88
CA ARG A 129 4.99 -13.76 2.37
C ARG A 129 5.23 -14.80 3.47
N LEU A 130 4.36 -14.78 4.48
CA LEU A 130 4.33 -15.78 5.54
C LEU A 130 3.06 -16.63 5.43
N PRO A 131 3.11 -17.89 5.86
CA PRO A 131 1.88 -18.65 6.09
C PRO A 131 1.05 -17.99 7.18
N LEU A 132 -0.28 -18.12 7.11
CA LEU A 132 -1.17 -17.67 8.18
C LEU A 132 -1.20 -18.69 9.31
N SER A 133 -0.16 -18.67 10.15
CA SER A 133 -0.07 -19.48 11.37
C SER A 133 0.01 -18.59 12.61
N ALA A 134 -0.33 -19.13 13.79
CA ALA A 134 -0.18 -18.42 15.06
C ALA A 134 1.25 -17.88 15.25
N ASP A 135 2.26 -18.68 14.87
CA ASP A 135 3.68 -18.30 14.92
C ASP A 135 4.02 -17.15 13.96
N SER A 136 3.45 -17.14 12.76
CA SER A 136 3.68 -16.06 11.81
C SER A 136 2.99 -14.78 12.26
N LEU A 137 1.78 -14.91 12.83
CA LEU A 137 0.99 -13.81 13.36
C LEU A 137 1.46 -13.33 14.73
N SER A 138 2.39 -14.01 15.39
CA SER A 138 3.05 -13.51 16.61
C SER A 138 4.25 -12.61 16.30
N LYS A 139 4.71 -12.55 15.05
CA LYS A 139 5.79 -11.63 14.66
C LYS A 139 5.39 -10.18 14.91
N ASN A 140 6.31 -9.42 15.49
CA ASN A 140 6.07 -8.02 15.86
C ASN A 140 5.83 -7.13 14.64
N GLU A 141 6.45 -7.39 13.49
CA GLU A 141 6.39 -6.48 12.34
C GLU A 141 5.83 -7.18 11.11
N LEU A 142 4.63 -6.79 10.69
CA LEU A 142 3.92 -7.39 9.56
C LEU A 142 3.17 -6.33 8.75
N VAL A 143 3.20 -6.49 7.43
CA VAL A 143 2.14 -5.95 6.56
C VAL A 143 1.06 -7.02 6.45
N LEU A 144 -0.15 -6.70 6.87
CA LEU A 144 -1.29 -7.62 6.88
C LEU A 144 -2.27 -7.25 5.77
N GLY A 145 -2.66 -8.24 4.96
CA GLY A 145 -3.75 -8.12 4.03
C GLY A 145 -5.06 -8.49 4.73
N LEU A 146 -6.00 -7.55 4.72
CA LEU A 146 -7.34 -7.69 5.27
C LEU A 146 -8.34 -7.89 4.14
N SER A 147 -9.31 -8.75 4.38
CA SER A 147 -10.45 -8.95 3.50
C SER A 147 -11.72 -8.39 4.13
N ARG A 148 -12.78 -8.33 3.32
CA ARG A 148 -14.13 -7.94 3.75
C ARG A 148 -14.96 -9.22 4.02
N GLY A 149 -15.39 -9.43 5.26
CA GLY A 149 -16.38 -10.46 5.62
C GLY A 149 -15.85 -11.91 5.68
N THR A 150 -16.12 -12.74 4.69
CA THR A 150 -15.56 -14.12 4.66
C THR A 150 -14.75 -14.37 3.39
N SER A 151 -14.57 -13.33 2.57
CA SER A 151 -13.73 -13.40 1.39
C SER A 151 -12.28 -13.65 1.79
N GLU A 152 -11.58 -14.51 1.05
CA GLU A 152 -10.13 -14.69 1.18
C GLU A 152 -9.35 -13.67 0.34
N THR A 153 -10.05 -12.81 -0.42
CA THR A 153 -9.42 -11.82 -1.28
C THR A 153 -9.03 -10.58 -0.47
N VAL A 154 -7.75 -10.20 -0.56
CA VAL A 154 -7.25 -8.96 0.04
C VAL A 154 -7.99 -7.76 -0.55
N ARG A 155 -8.49 -6.89 0.33
CA ARG A 155 -9.15 -5.62 -0.02
C ARG A 155 -8.46 -4.41 0.56
N HIS A 156 -7.67 -4.59 1.62
CA HIS A 156 -6.93 -3.52 2.26
C HIS A 156 -5.64 -4.04 2.87
N TYR A 157 -4.60 -3.21 2.91
CA TYR A 157 -3.35 -3.51 3.61
C TYR A 157 -3.18 -2.58 4.81
N ILE A 158 -2.76 -3.16 5.93
CA ILE A 158 -2.34 -2.43 7.14
C ILE A 158 -0.90 -2.80 7.48
N TYR A 159 -0.24 -1.96 8.26
CA TYR A 159 1.04 -2.31 8.88
C TYR A 159 0.86 -2.47 10.39
N ARG A 160 1.46 -3.51 10.98
CA ARG A 160 1.44 -3.77 12.41
C ARG A 160 2.88 -3.83 12.94
N LYS A 161 3.14 -3.13 14.04
CA LYS A 161 4.38 -3.14 14.82
C LYS A 161 4.06 -3.36 16.30
N GLY A 162 4.38 -4.54 16.82
CA GLY A 162 3.90 -5.00 18.12
C GLY A 162 2.37 -5.05 18.14
N THR A 163 1.77 -4.34 19.10
CA THR A 163 0.31 -4.16 19.20
C THR A 163 -0.20 -3.02 18.31
N THR A 164 0.66 -2.06 17.95
CA THR A 164 0.26 -0.89 17.18
C THR A 164 0.01 -1.23 15.72
N ILE A 165 -1.14 -0.79 15.21
CA ILE A 165 -1.57 -0.93 13.82
C ILE A 165 -1.63 0.46 13.18
N TYR A 166 -1.02 0.58 12.00
CA TYR A 166 -0.97 1.78 11.19
C TYR A 166 -1.86 1.57 9.96
N SER A 167 -2.86 2.42 9.81
CA SER A 167 -3.77 2.41 8.66
C SER A 167 -4.46 3.77 8.53
N TRP A 168 -4.74 4.20 7.29
CA TRP A 168 -5.45 5.46 7.02
C TRP A 168 -4.89 6.70 7.75
N GLY A 169 -3.58 6.69 8.06
CA GLY A 169 -2.90 7.79 8.75
C GLY A 169 -3.23 7.86 10.23
N GLN A 170 -3.73 6.76 10.79
CA GLN A 170 -4.08 6.61 12.18
C GLN A 170 -3.27 5.46 12.79
N GLN A 171 -3.14 5.50 14.10
CA GLN A 171 -2.59 4.42 14.91
C GLN A 171 -3.72 3.80 15.74
N PHE A 172 -3.71 2.48 15.84
CA PHE A 172 -4.68 1.71 16.61
C PHE A 172 -3.95 0.70 17.48
N ASP A 173 -4.43 0.47 18.69
CA ASP A 173 -3.82 -0.46 19.64
C ASP A 173 -4.14 -1.92 19.34
N ASN A 174 -5.17 -2.17 18.52
CA ASN A 174 -5.63 -3.51 18.13
C ASN A 174 -6.67 -3.45 17.00
N MET A 175 -7.03 -4.64 16.50
CA MET A 175 -8.04 -4.81 15.45
C MET A 175 -9.43 -4.34 15.86
N THR A 176 -9.80 -4.42 17.15
CA THR A 176 -11.11 -3.96 17.63
C THR A 176 -11.24 -2.45 17.43
N GLN A 177 -10.23 -1.68 17.84
CA GLN A 177 -10.23 -0.23 17.67
C GLN A 177 -10.23 0.18 16.19
N LEU A 178 -9.43 -0.50 15.36
CA LEU A 178 -9.45 -0.31 13.90
C LEU A 178 -10.86 -0.56 13.36
N ASN A 179 -11.47 -1.72 13.67
CA ASN A 179 -12.79 -2.08 13.17
C ASN A 179 -13.89 -1.09 13.62
N SER A 180 -13.84 -0.60 14.87
CA SER A 180 -14.76 0.45 15.35
C SER A 180 -14.59 1.75 14.57
N TRP A 181 -13.35 2.16 14.27
CA TRP A 181 -13.10 3.36 13.49
C TRP A 181 -13.62 3.20 12.06
N VAL A 182 -13.32 2.09 11.39
CA VAL A 182 -13.73 1.87 9.99
C VAL A 182 -15.26 1.81 9.87
N GLN A 183 -15.95 1.21 10.84
CA GLN A 183 -17.42 1.25 10.93
C GLN A 183 -17.95 2.67 11.10
N SER A 184 -17.33 3.49 11.96
CA SER A 184 -17.74 4.88 12.17
C SER A 184 -17.61 5.75 10.92
N LYS A 185 -16.78 5.33 9.97
CA LYS A 185 -16.57 6.00 8.67
C LYS A 185 -17.40 5.42 7.53
N GLY A 186 -18.15 4.33 7.76
CA GLY A 186 -18.86 3.62 6.70
C GLY A 186 -17.97 2.86 5.72
N ILE A 187 -16.69 2.60 6.07
CA ILE A 187 -15.65 2.06 5.18
C ILE A 187 -15.59 0.51 5.18
N LEU A 188 -16.56 -0.15 5.85
CA LEU A 188 -16.76 -1.61 5.96
C LEU A 188 -15.95 -2.31 7.05
N ARG A 189 -16.52 -3.33 7.70
CA ARG A 189 -15.82 -4.09 8.74
C ARG A 189 -14.83 -5.08 8.11
N TYR A 190 -13.61 -5.12 8.61
CA TYR A 190 -12.61 -6.13 8.24
C TYR A 190 -12.73 -7.37 9.11
N ASN A 191 -12.12 -8.45 8.64
CA ASN A 191 -12.00 -9.66 9.41
C ASN A 191 -11.03 -9.48 10.57
N ASP A 192 -11.38 -10.07 11.72
CA ASP A 192 -10.48 -10.09 12.88
C ASP A 192 -9.24 -10.96 12.61
N ALA A 193 -9.35 -11.91 11.65
CA ALA A 193 -8.23 -12.68 11.13
C ALA A 193 -7.78 -12.16 9.75
N PRO A 194 -6.48 -11.84 9.56
CA PRO A 194 -5.96 -11.43 8.26
C PRO A 194 -5.98 -12.60 7.27
N CYS A 195 -6.17 -12.28 5.99
CA CYS A 195 -6.12 -13.24 4.87
C CYS A 195 -4.74 -13.33 4.22
N LEU A 196 -3.79 -12.51 4.68
CA LEU A 196 -2.40 -12.53 4.22
C LEU A 196 -1.50 -11.90 5.28
N ALA A 197 -0.29 -12.43 5.44
CA ALA A 197 0.79 -11.80 6.19
C ALA A 197 2.07 -11.68 5.33
N ILE A 198 2.72 -10.52 5.38
CA ILE A 198 4.01 -10.25 4.76
C ILE A 198 4.95 -9.74 5.85
N SER A 199 6.15 -10.31 5.96
CA SER A 199 7.20 -9.78 6.81
C SER A 199 8.09 -8.84 6.01
N PRO A 200 8.33 -7.60 6.46
CA PRO A 200 9.36 -6.73 5.88
C PRO A 200 10.80 -7.23 6.13
N ARG A 201 11.05 -8.08 7.15
CA ARG A 201 12.42 -8.47 7.54
C ARG A 201 12.79 -9.94 7.31
N GLY A 202 11.84 -10.76 6.88
CA GLY A 202 12.04 -12.20 6.68
C GLY A 202 11.66 -13.05 7.89
#